data_AF-A0A450W548-F1
#
_entry.id   AF-A0A450W548-F1
#
_cell.length_a   1.000
_cell.length_b   1.000
_cell.length_c   1.000
_cell.angle_alpha   90.00
_cell.angle_beta   90.00
_cell.angle_gamma   90.00
#
_symmetry.space_group_name_H-M   'P 1'
#
loop_
_entity.id
_entity.type
_entity.pdbx_description
1 polymer ?
#
loop_
_entity_poly.entity_id
_entity_poly.type
_entity_poly.pdbx_seq_one_letter_code
_entity_poly.pdbx_strand_id
1 'polypeptide(L)'
;MADIIGCHPGTISPELRRNRGMKGYRPRQAHGLAIARRQDKARPRINGSVWRQVQALLGQEWSPEQVSGRLKMEQGVRISHEWIYQSIHADKHSGGDPHRSLRCRKGRGKRYGSYDRRG
;
A
#
# COMPACT_ATOMS: atom_id res chain seq x y z
N MET A 1 21.88 16.22 21.64
CA MET A 1 21.48 15.11 20.73
C MET A 1 20.18 15.43 20.02
N ALA A 2 19.09 15.74 20.75
CA ALA A 2 17.82 16.12 20.15
C ALA A 2 17.89 17.41 19.30
N ASP A 3 18.54 18.44 19.84
CA ASP A 3 18.72 19.72 19.15
C ASP A 3 19.66 19.62 17.94
N ILE A 4 20.57 18.65 17.94
CA ILE A 4 21.54 18.40 16.85
C ILE A 4 20.84 17.78 15.63
N ILE A 5 19.81 16.96 15.87
CA ILE A 5 19.05 16.24 14.83
C ILE A 5 17.75 17.01 14.49
N GLY A 6 17.48 18.14 15.16
CA GLY A 6 16.27 18.95 14.94
C GLY A 6 14.97 18.23 15.34
N CYS A 7 15.04 17.29 16.28
CA CYS A 7 13.90 16.48 16.70
C CYS A 7 13.52 16.78 18.15
N HIS A 8 12.22 16.73 18.47
CA HIS A 8 11.77 16.87 19.86
C HIS A 8 12.34 15.72 20.74
N PRO A 9 12.84 16.00 21.95
CA PRO A 9 13.41 14.98 22.84
C PRO A 9 12.42 13.85 23.17
N GLY A 10 11.13 14.18 23.27
CA GLY A 10 10.05 13.20 23.45
C GLY A 10 9.87 12.23 22.27
N THR A 11 10.48 12.50 21.12
CA THR A 11 10.49 11.58 19.96
C THR A 11 11.67 10.61 20.04
N ILE A 12 12.82 11.07 20.52
CA ILE A 12 14.07 10.29 20.55
C ILE A 12 14.08 9.28 21.68
N SER A 13 13.70 9.65 22.90
CA SER A 13 13.78 8.72 24.04
C SER A 13 12.93 7.45 23.82
N PRO A 14 11.70 7.55 23.28
CA PRO A 14 10.90 6.36 22.97
C PRO A 14 11.40 5.58 21.75
N GLU A 15 12.04 6.22 20.78
CA GLU A 15 12.69 5.55 19.64
C GLU A 15 13.84 4.67 20.14
N LEU A 16 14.77 5.26 20.90
CA LEU A 16 15.92 4.55 21.47
C LEU A 16 15.48 3.40 22.36
N ARG A 17 14.48 3.62 23.23
CA ARG A 17 13.97 2.57 24.12
C ARG A 17 13.37 1.39 23.36
N ARG A 18 12.68 1.64 22.24
CA ARG A 18 12.04 0.59 21.45
C ARG A 18 13.04 -0.12 20.53
N ASN A 19 14.01 0.59 19.98
CA ASN A 19 14.83 0.08 18.87
C ASN A 19 16.29 -0.22 19.26
N ARG A 20 16.63 -0.18 20.54
CA ARG A 20 17.95 -0.55 21.07
C ARG A 20 18.13 -2.07 21.13
N GLY A 21 19.31 -2.55 20.71
CA GLY A 21 19.74 -3.94 20.90
C GLY A 21 20.53 -4.14 22.20
N MET A 22 20.91 -5.38 22.51
CA MET A 22 21.67 -5.72 23.74
C MET A 22 23.01 -4.97 23.85
N LYS A 23 23.66 -4.67 22.71
CA LYS A 23 24.93 -3.94 22.64
C LYS A 23 24.77 -2.42 22.45
N GLY A 24 23.57 -1.86 22.62
CA GLY A 24 23.31 -0.43 22.42
C GLY A 24 22.54 -0.10 21.15
N TYR A 25 22.54 1.19 20.77
CA TYR A 25 21.82 1.67 19.60
C TYR A 25 22.64 1.44 18.32
N ARG A 26 22.03 0.80 17.32
CA ARG A 26 22.62 0.55 16.01
C ARG A 26 21.59 0.91 14.94
N PRO A 27 21.81 1.94 14.10
CA PRO A 27 20.79 2.44 13.17
C PRO A 27 20.17 1.37 12.26
N ARG A 28 20.98 0.47 11.69
CA ARG A 28 20.47 -0.63 10.83
C ARG A 28 19.57 -1.60 11.59
N GLN A 29 19.97 -1.97 12.81
CA GLN A 29 19.18 -2.85 13.68
C GLN A 29 17.88 -2.15 14.12
N ALA A 30 17.99 -0.88 14.51
CA ALA A 30 16.86 -0.06 14.94
C ALA A 30 15.80 0.05 13.83
N HIS A 31 16.26 0.28 12.59
CA HIS A 31 15.40 0.30 11.42
C HIS A 31 14.70 -1.04 11.18
N GLY A 32 15.44 -2.16 11.25
CA GLY A 32 14.86 -3.50 11.14
C GLY A 32 13.79 -3.78 12.19
N LEU A 33 14.05 -3.43 13.45
CA LEU A 33 13.08 -3.56 14.55
C LEU A 33 11.84 -2.69 14.35
N ALA A 34 12.01 -1.48 13.80
CA ALA A 34 10.91 -0.59 13.47
C ALA A 34 10.03 -1.15 12.33
N ILE A 35 10.64 -1.72 11.30
CA ILE A 35 9.92 -2.39 10.20
C ILE A 35 9.17 -3.61 10.72
N ALA A 36 9.83 -4.49 11.48
CA ALA A 36 9.21 -5.69 12.03
C ALA A 36 7.97 -5.34 12.88
N ARG A 37 8.08 -4.34 13.77
CA ARG A 37 6.92 -3.88 14.54
C ARG A 37 5.81 -3.28 13.68
N ARG A 38 6.16 -2.59 12.59
CA ARG A 38 5.16 -2.07 11.66
C ARG A 38 4.41 -3.20 10.97
N GLN A 39 5.11 -4.26 10.57
CA GLN A 39 4.52 -5.46 9.97
C GLN A 39 3.62 -6.20 10.96
N ASP A 40 4.07 -6.40 12.20
CA ASP A 40 3.24 -7.04 13.26
C ASP A 40 1.95 -6.27 13.57
N LYS A 41 2.00 -4.93 13.48
CA LYS A 41 0.81 -4.09 13.64
C LYS A 41 -0.11 -4.10 12.44
N ALA A 42 0.38 -4.47 11.26
CA ALA A 42 -0.42 -4.54 10.04
C ALA A 42 -1.32 -5.77 10.10
N ARG A 43 -2.48 -5.62 10.75
CA ARG A 43 -3.53 -6.65 10.71
C ARG A 43 -4.31 -6.51 9.41
N PRO A 44 -4.38 -7.56 8.56
CA PRO A 44 -5.25 -7.52 7.40
C PRO A 44 -6.69 -7.33 7.88
N ARG A 45 -7.35 -6.25 7.43
CA ARG A 45 -8.76 -5.95 7.78
C ARG A 45 -9.74 -6.95 7.15
N ILE A 46 -9.28 -7.76 6.21
CA ILE A 46 -10.08 -8.69 5.42
C ILE A 46 -9.51 -10.10 5.61
N ASN A 47 -10.40 -11.08 5.74
CA ASN A 47 -10.03 -12.48 5.80
C ASN A 47 -9.37 -12.90 4.47
N GLY A 48 -8.27 -13.66 4.54
CA GLY A 48 -7.60 -14.20 3.36
C GLY A 48 -8.50 -15.07 2.47
N SER A 49 -9.59 -15.64 2.99
CA SER A 49 -10.60 -16.33 2.17
C SER A 49 -11.32 -15.39 1.21
N VAL A 50 -11.77 -14.24 1.70
CA VAL A 50 -12.44 -13.21 0.89
C VAL A 50 -11.46 -12.64 -0.13
N TRP A 51 -10.19 -12.45 0.26
CA TRP A 51 -9.16 -11.97 -0.68
C TRP A 51 -8.92 -12.94 -1.84
N ARG A 52 -8.87 -14.25 -1.57
CA ARG A 52 -8.77 -15.27 -2.64
C ARG A 52 -9.95 -15.21 -3.61
N GLN A 53 -11.16 -14.96 -3.11
CA GLN A 53 -12.34 -14.79 -3.96
C GLN A 53 -12.27 -13.51 -4.80
N VAL A 54 -11.81 -12.40 -4.22
CA VAL A 54 -11.55 -11.16 -4.98
C VAL A 54 -10.59 -11.44 -6.14
N GLN A 55 -9.47 -12.14 -5.89
CA GLN A 55 -8.51 -12.51 -6.93
C GLN A 55 -9.13 -13.42 -8.00
N ALA A 56 -9.95 -14.41 -7.62
CA ALA A 56 -10.63 -15.28 -8.56
C ALA A 56 -11.62 -14.52 -9.47
N LEU A 57 -12.36 -13.56 -8.92
CA LEU A 57 -13.28 -12.70 -9.68
C LEU A 57 -12.52 -11.74 -10.61
N LEU A 58 -11.41 -11.16 -10.15
CA LEU A 58 -10.54 -10.33 -10.99
C LEU A 58 -9.91 -11.13 -12.14
N GLY A 59 -9.63 -12.42 -11.93
CA GLY A 59 -9.17 -13.35 -12.98
C GLY A 59 -10.23 -13.63 -14.05
N GLN A 60 -11.51 -13.52 -13.71
CA GLN A 60 -12.65 -13.67 -14.62
C GLN A 60 -13.02 -12.36 -15.32
N GLU A 61 -12.13 -11.37 -15.36
CA GLU A 61 -12.31 -10.06 -15.98
C GLU A 61 -13.43 -9.18 -15.35
N TRP A 62 -13.82 -9.43 -14.08
CA TRP A 62 -14.77 -8.58 -13.37
C TRP A 62 -14.14 -7.24 -12.96
N SER A 63 -14.89 -6.15 -13.09
CA SER A 63 -14.49 -4.81 -12.62
C SER A 63 -14.47 -4.76 -11.08
N PRO A 64 -13.53 -4.05 -10.43
CA PRO A 64 -13.47 -3.91 -8.98
C PRO A 64 -14.79 -3.49 -8.31
N GLU A 65 -15.58 -2.64 -8.98
CA GLU A 65 -16.91 -2.21 -8.52
C GLU A 65 -17.91 -3.38 -8.53
N GLN A 66 -17.86 -4.25 -9.55
CA GLN A 66 -18.72 -5.43 -9.63
C GLN A 66 -18.33 -6.47 -8.59
N VAL A 67 -17.03 -6.67 -8.33
CA VAL A 67 -16.54 -7.55 -7.27
C VAL A 67 -17.03 -7.06 -5.91
N SER A 68 -16.88 -5.76 -5.63
CA SER A 68 -17.37 -5.13 -4.38
C SER A 68 -18.89 -5.31 -4.22
N GLY A 69 -19.66 -5.07 -5.27
CA GLY A 69 -21.11 -5.24 -5.25
C GLY A 69 -21.53 -6.71 -5.03
N ARG A 70 -20.85 -7.64 -5.69
CA ARG A 70 -21.13 -9.08 -5.59
C ARG A 70 -20.84 -9.62 -4.20
N LEU A 71 -19.70 -9.27 -3.60
CA LEU A 71 -19.35 -9.66 -2.23
C LEU A 71 -20.34 -9.12 -1.20
N LYS A 72 -20.86 -7.91 -1.42
CA LYS A 72 -21.92 -7.34 -0.59
C LYS A 72 -23.23 -8.12 -0.71
N MET A 73 -23.61 -8.55 -1.91
CA MET A 73 -24.85 -9.27 -2.16
C MET A 73 -24.81 -10.73 -1.70
N GLU A 74 -23.75 -11.47 -2.02
CA GLU A 74 -23.66 -12.91 -1.75
C GLU A 74 -23.23 -13.21 -0.30
N GLN A 75 -22.39 -12.36 0.30
CA GLN A 75 -21.73 -12.68 1.58
C GLN A 75 -21.93 -11.60 2.65
N GLY A 76 -22.60 -10.49 2.31
CA GLY A 76 -22.75 -9.33 3.22
C GLY A 76 -21.44 -8.60 3.51
N VAL A 77 -20.34 -8.96 2.83
CA VAL A 77 -19.01 -8.39 3.09
C VAL A 77 -18.88 -7.06 2.34
N ARG A 78 -18.60 -5.99 3.08
CA ARG A 78 -18.41 -4.64 2.51
C ARG A 78 -16.93 -4.37 2.30
N ILE A 79 -16.50 -4.38 1.05
CA ILE A 79 -15.14 -3.98 0.63
C ILE A 79 -15.29 -2.79 -0.31
N SER A 80 -14.52 -1.73 -0.06
CA SER A 80 -14.46 -0.61 -1.01
C SER A 80 -13.74 -1.04 -2.29
N HIS A 81 -14.31 -0.75 -3.45
CA HIS A 81 -13.66 -0.98 -4.74
C HIS A 81 -12.32 -0.25 -4.85
N GLU A 82 -12.18 0.92 -4.20
CA GLU A 82 -10.90 1.65 -4.08
C GLU A 82 -9.81 0.80 -3.41
N TRP A 83 -10.19 -0.01 -2.42
CA TRP A 83 -9.24 -0.89 -1.73
C TRP A 83 -8.74 -2.01 -2.66
N ILE A 84 -9.63 -2.50 -3.52
CA ILE A 84 -9.27 -3.46 -4.57
C ILE A 84 -8.30 -2.80 -5.57
N TYR A 85 -8.57 -1.57 -6.00
CA TYR A 85 -7.65 -0.80 -6.84
C TYR A 85 -6.27 -0.61 -6.20
N GLN A 86 -6.22 -0.19 -4.93
CA GLN A 86 -4.97 -0.02 -4.19
C GLN A 86 -4.17 -1.32 -4.13
N SER A 87 -4.83 -2.45 -3.93
CA SER A 87 -4.13 -3.74 -3.93
C SER A 87 -3.60 -4.12 -5.31
N ILE A 88 -4.36 -3.89 -6.38
CA ILE A 88 -3.88 -4.13 -7.75
C ILE A 88 -2.66 -3.24 -8.04
N HIS A 89 -2.68 -1.99 -7.59
CA HIS A 89 -1.53 -1.11 -7.71
C HIS A 89 -0.34 -1.63 -6.90
N ALA A 90 -0.52 -2.04 -5.65
CA ALA A 90 0.55 -2.59 -4.82
C ALA A 90 1.18 -3.85 -5.44
N ASP A 91 0.35 -4.74 -5.98
CA ASP A 91 0.78 -5.94 -6.69
C ASP A 91 1.60 -5.60 -7.94
N LYS A 92 1.13 -4.64 -8.74
CA LYS A 92 1.87 -4.11 -9.90
C LYS A 92 3.24 -3.53 -9.52
N HIS A 93 3.35 -2.82 -8.40
CA HIS A 93 4.65 -2.30 -7.92
C HIS A 93 5.59 -3.42 -7.46
N SER A 94 5.03 -4.57 -7.06
CA SER A 94 5.78 -5.76 -6.63
C SER A 94 6.18 -6.66 -7.79
N GLY A 95 5.86 -6.29 -9.04
CA GLY A 95 6.17 -7.06 -10.24
C GLY A 95 5.09 -8.08 -10.63
N GLY A 96 3.91 -8.03 -10.01
CA GLY A 96 2.75 -8.83 -10.43
C GLY A 96 2.19 -8.36 -11.77
N ASP A 97 1.53 -9.27 -12.50
CA ASP A 97 0.81 -8.91 -13.72
C ASP A 97 -0.51 -8.24 -13.34
N PRO A 98 -0.68 -6.93 -13.56
CA PRO A 98 -1.93 -6.25 -13.23
C PRO A 98 -3.06 -6.91 -14.01
N HIS A 99 -4.03 -7.47 -13.29
CA HIS A 99 -5.21 -8.10 -13.87
C HIS A 99 -5.78 -7.25 -15.01
N ARG A 100 -6.03 -7.91 -16.14
CA ARG A 100 -6.52 -7.39 -17.42
C ARG A 100 -7.86 -6.64 -17.33
N SER A 101 -8.53 -6.70 -16.18
CA SER A 101 -9.83 -6.10 -15.86
C SER A 101 -9.78 -4.58 -15.60
N LEU A 102 -8.61 -3.95 -15.49
CA LEU A 102 -8.54 -2.50 -15.34
C LEU A 102 -9.02 -1.79 -16.62
N ARG A 103 -10.13 -1.06 -16.50
CA ARG A 103 -10.81 -0.35 -17.60
C ARG A 103 -10.00 0.80 -18.23
N CYS A 104 -8.81 1.09 -17.71
CA CYS A 104 -7.96 2.20 -18.13
C CYS A 104 -6.94 1.78 -19.20
N ARG A 105 -7.42 1.33 -20.36
CA ARG A 105 -6.55 0.96 -21.51
C ARG A 105 -6.22 2.12 -22.44
N LYS A 106 -6.55 3.37 -22.06
CA LYS A 106 -6.17 4.56 -22.83
C LYS A 106 -4.75 4.99 -22.44
N GLY A 107 -3.79 4.74 -23.32
CA GLY A 107 -2.50 5.40 -23.26
C GLY A 107 -2.71 6.91 -23.18
N ARG A 108 -2.00 7.58 -22.27
CA ARG A 108 -1.99 9.05 -22.25
C ARG A 108 -1.51 9.50 -23.63
N GLY A 109 -2.38 10.15 -24.40
CA GLY A 109 -2.00 10.72 -25.69
C GLY A 109 -0.82 11.67 -25.52
N LYS A 110 0.13 11.65 -26.46
CA LYS A 110 1.24 12.61 -26.52
C LYS A 110 0.66 14.03 -26.42
N ARG A 111 1.11 14.81 -25.45
CA ARG A 111 0.85 16.25 -25.42
C ARG A 111 1.78 16.90 -26.43
N TYR A 112 1.26 17.30 -27.59
CA TYR A 112 1.95 18.22 -28.47
C TYR A 112 1.63 19.64 -27.99
N GLY A 113 2.66 20.37 -27.58
CA GLY A 113 2.53 21.72 -27.05
C GLY A 113 3.79 22.14 -26.32
N SER A 114 4.73 22.72 -27.06
CA SER A 114 5.76 23.59 -26.47
C SER A 114 5.10 24.94 -26.17
N TYR A 115 5.32 25.51 -24.99
CA TYR A 115 5.05 26.93 -24.78
C TYR A 115 6.08 27.72 -25.59
N ASP A 116 5.66 28.37 -26.69
CA ASP A 116 6.46 29.37 -27.39
C ASP A 116 6.71 30.53 -26.40
N ARG A 117 7.94 30.63 -25.90
CA ARG A 117 8.41 31.77 -25.09
C ARG A 117 9.03 32.78 -26.03
N ARG A 118 8.20 33.55 -26.73
CA ARG A 118 8.60 34.80 -27.36
C ARG A 118 7.90 35.95 -26.67
N GLY A 119 8.71 36.80 -26.04
CA GLY A 119 8.37 37.95 -25.22
C GLY A 119 9.59 38.34 -24.41
#